data_AF-A0A6L8A2Y1-F1
#
_entry.id   AF-A0A6L8A2Y1-F1
#
_cell.length_a   1.000
_cell.length_b   1.000
_cell.length_c   1.000
_cell.angle_alpha   90.00
_cell.angle_beta   90.00
_cell.angle_gamma   90.00
#
_symmetry.space_group_name_H-M   'P 1'
#
loop_
_entity.id
_entity.type
_entity.pdbx_description
1 polymer ?
#
loop_
_entity_poly.entity_id
_entity_poly.type
_entity_poly.pdbx_seq_one_letter_code
_entity_poly.pdbx_strand_id
1 'polypeptide(L)'
;TVCLQAEVMGRGCGIIGNNGPIDPDGAAKATQFLQLCDQAGLPMVFLQNTTGYIVGREYERAGMIKHGSKMIQSVTNIDVPRLTFMTGASFGAGNYGMCGRGYDPDFLYTWPNATTGVMGGDQAAKTMTMVAEGVARSKGQDVDAQQLRKQEEMLVRHFDGQSSAFYTSGHLQDDGMIDPRETRRTLGFLLATVDEARRRTVRPNSFGVARI
;
A
#
# COMPACT_ATOMS: atom_id res chain seq x y z
N THR A 1 12.08 1.65 -6.71
CA THR A 1 11.89 1.42 -5.26
C THR A 1 13.14 1.75 -4.46
N VAL A 2 13.02 2.54 -3.39
CA VAL A 2 14.13 2.90 -2.49
C VAL A 2 14.07 2.01 -1.26
N CYS A 3 15.23 1.49 -0.84
CA CYS A 3 15.38 0.66 0.37
C CYS A 3 16.61 1.15 1.12
N LEU A 4 16.49 1.39 2.43
CA LEU A 4 17.59 1.84 3.28
C LEU A 4 17.38 1.41 4.72
N GLN A 5 18.47 1.26 5.49
CA GLN A 5 18.40 1.14 6.94
C GLN A 5 18.60 2.52 7.57
N ALA A 6 17.91 2.77 8.68
CA ALA A 6 18.01 4.03 9.40
C ALA A 6 17.78 3.81 10.90
N GLU A 7 18.06 4.86 11.66
CA GLU A 7 17.70 4.95 13.07
C GLU A 7 16.67 6.08 13.28
N VAL A 8 15.57 5.75 13.97
CA VAL A 8 14.55 6.71 14.35
C VAL A 8 14.43 6.70 15.86
N MET A 9 14.78 7.83 16.49
CA MET A 9 14.76 7.99 17.96
C MET A 9 15.52 6.88 18.70
N GLY A 10 16.72 6.51 18.24
CA GLY A 10 17.52 5.45 18.87
C GLY A 10 17.14 4.02 18.49
N ARG A 11 16.17 3.82 17.58
CA ARG A 11 15.68 2.50 17.18
C ARG A 11 15.98 2.23 15.71
N GLY A 12 16.73 1.14 15.45
CA GLY A 12 17.04 0.69 14.10
C GLY A 12 15.79 0.20 13.37
N CYS A 13 15.69 0.49 12.07
CA CYS A 13 14.61 0.03 11.21
C CYS A 13 15.06 -0.07 9.74
N GLY A 14 14.38 -0.90 8.97
CA GLY A 14 14.42 -0.89 7.52
C GLY A 14 13.32 0.01 6.96
N ILE A 15 13.60 0.78 5.92
CA ILE A 15 12.64 1.68 5.27
C ILE A 15 12.55 1.32 3.79
N ILE A 16 11.33 1.12 3.30
CA ILE A 16 11.01 1.04 1.87
C ILE A 16 10.16 2.24 1.47
N GLY A 17 10.56 2.95 0.43
CA GLY A 17 9.82 4.07 -0.14
C GLY A 17 9.65 3.97 -1.66
N ASN A 18 8.64 4.64 -2.17
CA ASN A 18 8.36 4.69 -3.61
C ASN A 18 8.81 6.03 -4.21
N ASN A 19 9.48 5.96 -5.36
CA ASN A 19 9.87 7.11 -6.17
C ASN A 19 9.45 6.91 -7.63
N GLY A 20 8.24 6.37 -7.81
CA GLY A 20 7.71 5.87 -9.08
C GLY A 20 7.05 4.48 -8.94
N PRO A 21 6.52 3.93 -10.06
CA PRO A 21 5.99 2.57 -10.11
C PRO A 21 7.03 1.52 -9.69
N ILE A 22 6.55 0.36 -9.25
CA ILE A 22 7.41 -0.76 -8.86
C ILE A 22 7.73 -1.59 -10.12
N ASP A 23 8.99 -1.63 -10.50
CA ASP A 23 9.52 -2.43 -11.61
C ASP A 23 10.03 -3.81 -11.13
N PRO A 24 10.37 -4.75 -12.03
CA PRO A 24 10.84 -6.08 -11.65
C PRO A 24 12.05 -6.04 -10.71
N ASP A 25 13.03 -5.17 -10.99
CA ASP A 25 14.23 -5.00 -10.17
C ASP A 25 13.90 -4.37 -8.82
N GLY A 26 13.01 -3.38 -8.78
CA GLY A 26 12.52 -2.77 -7.56
C GLY A 26 11.76 -3.75 -6.66
N ALA A 27 10.96 -4.64 -7.25
CA ALA A 27 10.28 -5.71 -6.52
C ALA A 27 11.25 -6.77 -5.99
N ALA A 28 12.23 -7.19 -6.81
CA ALA A 28 13.27 -8.14 -6.40
C ALA A 28 14.14 -7.56 -5.27
N LYS A 29 14.55 -6.30 -5.40
CA LYS A 29 15.29 -5.55 -4.38
C LYS A 29 14.50 -5.46 -3.08
N ALA A 30 13.23 -5.06 -3.13
CA ALA A 30 12.38 -4.97 -1.95
C ALA A 30 12.20 -6.33 -1.27
N THR A 31 11.99 -7.39 -2.04
CA THR A 31 11.90 -8.78 -1.54
C THR A 31 13.14 -9.14 -0.72
N GLN A 32 14.34 -8.97 -1.30
CA GLN A 32 15.58 -9.30 -0.62
C GLN A 32 15.79 -8.42 0.62
N PHE A 33 15.48 -7.13 0.52
CA PHE A 33 15.63 -6.21 1.65
C PHE A 33 14.73 -6.57 2.83
N LEU A 34 13.47 -6.96 2.57
CA LEU A 34 12.55 -7.45 3.61
C LEU A 34 13.12 -8.68 4.31
N GLN A 35 13.64 -9.65 3.55
CA GLN A 35 14.26 -10.85 4.12
C GLN A 35 15.51 -10.54 4.96
N LEU A 36 16.34 -9.59 4.53
CA LEU A 36 17.53 -9.16 5.28
C LEU A 36 17.16 -8.46 6.60
N CYS A 37 16.14 -7.59 6.57
CA CYS A 37 15.66 -6.93 7.78
C CYS A 37 15.01 -7.91 8.75
N ASP A 38 14.23 -8.87 8.23
CA ASP A 38 13.62 -9.93 9.03
C ASP A 38 14.69 -10.80 9.71
N GLN A 39 15.70 -11.25 8.95
CA GLN A 39 16.85 -11.98 9.49
C GLN A 39 17.61 -11.20 10.58
N ALA A 40 17.69 -9.87 10.44
CA ALA A 40 18.34 -9.00 11.40
C ALA A 40 17.44 -8.60 12.59
N GLY A 41 16.17 -9.01 12.60
CA GLY A 41 15.19 -8.59 13.62
C GLY A 41 14.87 -7.09 13.58
N LEU A 42 15.03 -6.44 12.42
CA LEU A 42 14.77 -5.02 12.24
C LEU A 42 13.32 -4.76 11.83
N PRO A 43 12.56 -3.91 12.56
CA PRO A 43 11.25 -3.45 12.14
C PRO A 43 11.27 -2.80 10.74
N MET A 44 10.21 -3.02 9.98
CA MET A 44 10.01 -2.48 8.64
C MET A 44 9.07 -1.29 8.64
N VAL A 45 9.47 -0.23 7.94
CA VAL A 45 8.67 0.98 7.70
C VAL A 45 8.41 1.12 6.20
N PHE A 46 7.14 1.25 5.83
CA PHE A 46 6.70 1.43 4.45
C PHE A 46 6.20 2.86 4.25
N LEU A 47 6.82 3.60 3.34
CA LEU A 47 6.39 4.93 2.91
C LEU A 47 5.73 4.81 1.54
N GLN A 48 4.40 4.74 1.52
CA GLN A 48 3.65 4.50 0.29
C GLN A 48 3.47 5.78 -0.52
N ASN A 49 4.03 5.76 -1.73
CA ASN A 49 3.78 6.74 -2.77
C ASN A 49 3.87 6.08 -4.15
N THR A 50 3.01 5.08 -4.38
CA THR A 50 3.03 4.21 -5.56
C THR A 50 1.70 4.22 -6.29
N THR A 51 1.79 4.25 -7.62
CA THR A 51 0.66 4.08 -8.54
C THR A 51 0.46 2.62 -8.97
N GLY A 52 1.24 1.69 -8.40
CA GLY A 52 1.20 0.27 -8.73
C GLY A 52 2.52 -0.27 -9.26
N TYR A 53 2.44 -1.45 -9.86
CA TYR A 53 3.54 -2.05 -10.60
C TYR A 53 3.59 -1.52 -12.03
N ILE A 54 4.79 -1.44 -12.60
CA ILE A 54 4.97 -1.01 -13.98
C ILE A 54 4.34 -2.03 -14.94
N VAL A 55 3.73 -1.52 -16.02
CA VAL A 55 3.07 -2.34 -17.05
C VAL A 55 3.81 -2.24 -18.37
N GLY A 56 3.73 -3.28 -19.20
CA GLY A 56 4.29 -3.29 -20.55
C GLY A 56 4.89 -4.64 -20.91
N ARG A 57 4.86 -4.98 -22.21
CA ARG A 57 5.28 -6.30 -22.71
C ARG A 57 6.68 -6.71 -22.26
N GLU A 58 7.61 -5.77 -22.18
CA GLU A 58 8.96 -5.99 -21.71
C GLU A 58 8.99 -6.39 -20.23
N TYR A 59 8.32 -5.61 -19.37
CA TYR A 59 8.25 -5.87 -17.92
C TYR A 59 7.51 -7.17 -17.58
N GLU A 60 6.44 -7.48 -18.32
CA GLU A 60 5.74 -8.76 -18.19
C GLU A 60 6.67 -9.95 -18.51
N ARG A 61 7.47 -9.85 -19.57
CA ARG A 61 8.46 -10.87 -19.96
C ARG A 61 9.63 -10.96 -18.98
N ALA A 62 10.06 -9.83 -18.43
CA ALA A 62 11.02 -9.79 -17.33
C ALA A 62 10.45 -10.45 -16.04
N GLY A 63 9.14 -10.65 -15.99
CA GLY A 63 8.45 -11.39 -14.93
C GLY A 63 7.93 -10.48 -13.83
N MET A 64 7.34 -9.34 -14.19
CA MET A 64 6.75 -8.42 -13.22
C MET A 64 5.81 -9.13 -12.24
N ILE A 65 4.97 -10.05 -12.73
CA ILE A 65 4.07 -10.87 -11.90
C ILE A 65 4.86 -11.66 -10.85
N LYS A 66 5.82 -12.52 -11.25
CA LYS A 66 6.55 -13.36 -10.30
C LYS A 66 7.39 -12.55 -9.31
N HIS A 67 7.93 -11.41 -9.72
CA HIS A 67 8.72 -10.54 -8.84
C HIS A 67 7.82 -9.77 -7.87
N GLY A 68 6.67 -9.28 -8.32
CA GLY A 68 5.64 -8.70 -7.46
C GLY A 68 5.09 -9.71 -6.45
N SER A 69 4.82 -10.95 -6.88
CA SER A 69 4.38 -12.02 -5.97
C SER A 69 5.40 -12.31 -4.88
N LYS A 70 6.70 -12.37 -5.21
CA LYS A 70 7.76 -12.55 -4.20
C LYS A 70 7.80 -11.41 -3.19
N MET A 71 7.62 -10.17 -3.65
CA MET A 71 7.55 -9.01 -2.76
C MET A 71 6.36 -9.12 -1.80
N ILE A 72 5.18 -9.47 -2.31
CA ILE A 72 3.97 -9.68 -1.48
C ILE A 72 4.15 -10.85 -0.50
N GLN A 73 4.76 -11.96 -0.94
CA GLN A 73 5.11 -13.09 -0.07
C GLN A 73 6.02 -12.63 1.08
N SER A 74 7.06 -11.85 0.78
CA SER A 74 7.93 -11.28 1.81
C SER A 74 7.16 -10.36 2.75
N VAL A 75 6.36 -9.41 2.25
CA VAL A 75 5.55 -8.53 3.11
C VAL A 75 4.67 -9.33 4.06
N THR A 76 4.05 -10.41 3.57
CA THR A 76 3.11 -11.23 4.33
C THR A 76 3.80 -12.09 5.39
N ASN A 77 4.97 -12.66 5.06
CA ASN A 77 5.60 -13.73 5.83
C ASN A 77 6.75 -13.29 6.74
N ILE A 78 7.21 -12.03 6.69
CA ILE A 78 8.18 -11.54 7.68
C ILE A 78 7.54 -11.44 9.07
N ASP A 79 8.31 -11.77 10.10
CA ASP A 79 7.84 -11.78 11.49
C ASP A 79 8.11 -10.46 12.20
N VAL A 80 9.07 -9.66 11.73
CA VAL A 80 9.40 -8.34 12.30
C VAL A 80 8.22 -7.37 12.25
N PRO A 81 8.15 -6.35 13.14
CA PRO A 81 7.09 -5.36 13.09
C PRO A 81 7.02 -4.64 11.73
N ARG A 82 5.81 -4.33 11.26
CA ARG A 82 5.52 -3.66 9.99
C ARG A 82 4.71 -2.40 10.26
N LEU A 83 5.26 -1.24 9.94
CA LEU A 83 4.63 0.06 10.14
C LEU A 83 4.46 0.75 8.79
N THR A 84 3.25 1.21 8.48
CA THR A 84 2.95 1.81 7.17
C THR A 84 2.53 3.27 7.32
N PHE A 85 3.08 4.11 6.45
CA PHE A 85 2.67 5.51 6.28
C PHE A 85 2.30 5.73 4.82
N MET A 86 1.04 6.04 4.54
CA MET A 86 0.60 6.50 3.23
C MET A 86 0.97 7.98 3.09
N THR A 87 2.05 8.28 2.39
CA THR A 87 2.60 9.64 2.24
C THR A 87 2.19 10.33 0.94
N GLY A 88 1.64 9.56 0.00
CA GLY A 88 1.11 10.05 -1.27
C GLY A 88 0.16 9.04 -1.88
N ALA A 89 0.45 8.61 -3.10
CA ALA A 89 -0.37 7.65 -3.82
C ALA A 89 -0.30 6.23 -3.21
N SER A 90 -1.44 5.55 -3.11
CA SER A 90 -1.54 4.14 -2.72
C SER A 90 -2.57 3.44 -3.58
N PHE A 91 -2.16 3.02 -4.79
CA PHE A 91 -3.08 2.43 -5.76
C PHE A 91 -2.81 0.96 -6.07
N GLY A 92 -3.91 0.22 -6.20
CA GLY A 92 -3.95 -1.14 -6.74
C GLY A 92 -2.95 -2.08 -6.09
N ALA A 93 -2.27 -2.88 -6.90
CA ALA A 93 -1.29 -3.84 -6.40
C ALA A 93 -0.06 -3.19 -5.72
N GLY A 94 0.20 -1.90 -5.93
CA GLY A 94 1.25 -1.18 -5.21
C GLY A 94 0.94 -1.05 -3.72
N ASN A 95 -0.34 -0.86 -3.35
CA ASN A 95 -0.81 -0.90 -1.96
C ASN A 95 -0.45 -2.26 -1.33
N TYR A 96 -0.59 -3.36 -2.08
CA TYR A 96 -0.35 -4.71 -1.60
C TYR A 96 1.14 -4.95 -1.32
N GLY A 97 1.99 -4.66 -2.31
CA GLY A 97 3.44 -4.84 -2.19
C GLY A 97 4.09 -3.93 -1.13
N MET A 98 3.40 -2.86 -0.70
CA MET A 98 3.91 -1.90 0.27
C MET A 98 3.25 -2.03 1.66
N CYS A 99 2.68 -3.19 1.99
CA CYS A 99 2.07 -3.48 3.30
C CYS A 99 0.87 -2.57 3.63
N GLY A 100 -0.08 -2.46 2.69
CA GLY A 100 -1.38 -1.81 2.93
C GLY A 100 -2.26 -2.57 3.93
N ARG A 101 -3.45 -2.04 4.21
CA ARG A 101 -4.34 -2.55 5.29
C ARG A 101 -4.59 -4.06 5.24
N GLY A 102 -4.81 -4.63 4.05
CA GLY A 102 -5.08 -6.06 3.89
C GLY A 102 -3.89 -6.99 4.16
N TYR A 103 -2.73 -6.44 4.54
CA TYR A 103 -1.51 -7.16 4.89
C TYR A 103 -1.14 -6.99 6.37
N ASP A 104 -2.10 -6.53 7.18
CA ASP A 104 -2.01 -6.46 8.64
C ASP A 104 -0.69 -5.86 9.16
N PRO A 105 -0.34 -4.61 8.78
CA PRO A 105 0.71 -3.88 9.48
C PRO A 105 0.30 -3.69 10.95
N ASP A 106 1.28 -3.65 11.86
CA ASP A 106 1.04 -3.37 13.28
C ASP A 106 0.35 -2.01 13.45
N PHE A 107 0.72 -1.03 12.62
CA PHE A 107 0.05 0.26 12.49
C PHE A 107 0.12 0.80 11.05
N LEU A 108 -0.94 1.47 10.61
CA LEU A 108 -1.02 2.15 9.33
C LEU A 108 -1.55 3.57 9.54
N TYR A 109 -0.76 4.59 9.22
CA TYR A 109 -1.20 5.99 9.25
C TYR A 109 -1.21 6.60 7.85
N THR A 110 -2.03 7.63 7.66
CA THR A 110 -2.14 8.35 6.38
C THR A 110 -1.82 9.84 6.53
N TRP A 111 -1.23 10.45 5.50
CA TRP A 111 -1.08 11.89 5.40
C TRP A 111 -2.32 12.54 4.75
N PRO A 112 -2.62 13.83 5.02
CA PRO A 112 -3.81 14.48 4.49
C PRO A 112 -3.83 14.60 2.96
N ASN A 113 -2.65 14.58 2.33
CA ASN A 113 -2.51 14.64 0.87
C ASN A 113 -2.53 13.25 0.21
N ALA A 114 -2.59 12.17 0.98
CA ALA A 114 -2.55 10.82 0.43
C ALA A 114 -3.84 10.51 -0.33
N THR A 115 -3.69 9.73 -1.40
CA THR A 115 -4.81 9.22 -2.20
C THR A 115 -4.70 7.72 -2.35
N THR A 116 -5.80 7.02 -2.07
CA THR A 116 -5.84 5.56 -2.03
C THR A 116 -7.01 5.05 -2.85
N GLY A 117 -6.82 3.96 -3.58
CA GLY A 117 -7.90 3.35 -4.35
C GLY A 117 -7.45 2.14 -5.15
N VAL A 118 -8.37 1.49 -5.84
CA VAL A 118 -8.03 0.36 -6.72
C VAL A 118 -7.19 0.80 -7.93
N MET A 119 -7.48 1.99 -8.46
CA MET A 119 -6.73 2.71 -9.49
C MET A 119 -7.18 4.18 -9.51
N GLY A 120 -6.51 5.05 -10.28
CA GLY A 120 -6.97 6.44 -10.45
C GLY A 120 -8.25 6.54 -11.26
N GLY A 121 -9.11 7.54 -11.00
CA GLY A 121 -10.39 7.70 -11.69
C GLY A 121 -10.25 7.77 -13.20
N ASP A 122 -9.30 8.55 -13.71
CA ASP A 122 -8.97 8.63 -15.15
C ASP A 122 -8.60 7.27 -15.75
N GLN A 123 -7.86 6.44 -15.01
CA GLN A 123 -7.43 5.13 -15.48
C GLN A 123 -8.62 4.17 -15.57
N ALA A 124 -9.48 4.18 -14.56
CA ALA A 124 -10.71 3.39 -14.54
C ALA A 124 -11.63 3.79 -15.70
N ALA A 125 -11.87 5.09 -15.86
CA ALA A 125 -12.77 5.63 -16.84
C ALA A 125 -12.30 5.31 -18.28
N LYS A 126 -11.02 5.55 -18.60
CA LYS A 126 -10.44 5.20 -19.90
C LYS A 126 -10.50 3.71 -20.20
N THR A 127 -10.26 2.86 -19.20
CA THR A 127 -10.35 1.40 -19.37
C THR A 127 -11.77 0.98 -19.73
N MET A 128 -12.77 1.51 -19.03
CA MET A 128 -14.18 1.22 -19.32
C MET A 128 -14.59 1.72 -20.71
N THR A 129 -14.11 2.90 -21.13
CA THR A 129 -14.32 3.43 -22.48
C THR A 129 -13.76 2.49 -23.55
N MET A 130 -12.50 2.07 -23.42
CA MET A 130 -11.87 1.14 -24.37
C MET A 130 -12.61 -0.21 -24.47
N VAL A 131 -13.10 -0.73 -23.33
CA VAL A 131 -13.89 -1.97 -23.31
C VAL A 131 -15.23 -1.76 -24.03
N ALA A 132 -15.94 -0.66 -23.76
CA ALA A 132 -17.22 -0.37 -24.39
C ALA A 132 -17.08 -0.24 -25.92
N GLU A 133 -16.05 0.46 -26.40
CA GLU A 133 -15.75 0.58 -27.83
C GLU A 133 -15.41 -0.78 -28.46
N GLY A 134 -14.62 -1.60 -27.78
CA GLY A 134 -14.29 -2.96 -28.24
C GLY A 134 -15.52 -3.86 -28.37
N VAL A 135 -16.43 -3.80 -27.40
CA VAL A 135 -17.69 -4.56 -27.43
C VAL A 135 -18.59 -4.08 -28.56
N ALA A 136 -18.78 -2.76 -28.71
CA ALA A 136 -19.59 -2.21 -29.78
C ALA A 136 -19.05 -2.62 -31.16
N ARG A 137 -17.73 -2.51 -31.37
CA ARG A 137 -17.05 -2.97 -32.58
C ARG A 137 -17.27 -4.46 -32.85
N SER A 138 -17.17 -5.31 -31.83
CA SER A 138 -17.40 -6.75 -31.96
C SER A 138 -18.84 -7.10 -32.38
N LYS A 139 -19.79 -6.20 -32.11
CA LYS A 139 -21.22 -6.34 -32.46
C LYS A 139 -21.61 -5.54 -33.71
N GLY A 140 -20.68 -4.84 -34.35
CA GLY A 140 -20.97 -3.94 -35.47
C GLY A 140 -21.89 -2.77 -35.11
N GLN A 141 -21.86 -2.32 -33.85
CA GLN A 141 -22.67 -1.22 -33.35
C GLN A 141 -21.86 0.08 -33.31
N ASP A 142 -22.52 1.19 -33.64
CA ASP A 142 -21.94 2.52 -33.49
C ASP A 142 -21.87 2.94 -32.02
N VAL A 143 -20.86 3.73 -31.71
CA VAL A 143 -20.58 4.22 -30.37
C VAL A 143 -21.02 5.68 -30.25
N ASP A 144 -21.90 5.96 -29.29
CA ASP A 144 -22.27 7.34 -28.94
C ASP A 144 -21.14 8.00 -28.12
N ALA A 145 -20.33 8.81 -28.80
CA ALA A 145 -19.22 9.54 -28.21
C ALA A 145 -19.63 10.59 -27.16
N GLN A 146 -20.87 11.08 -27.17
CA GLN A 146 -21.34 12.00 -26.13
C GLN A 146 -21.75 11.22 -24.88
N GLN A 147 -22.41 10.08 -25.06
CA GLN A 147 -22.76 9.19 -23.94
C GLN A 147 -21.51 8.64 -23.25
N LEU A 148 -20.49 8.21 -24.00
CA LEU A 148 -19.22 7.75 -23.42
C LEU A 148 -18.53 8.83 -22.58
N ARG A 149 -18.48 10.07 -23.07
CA ARG A 149 -17.88 11.19 -22.32
C ARG A 149 -18.60 11.43 -20.99
N LYS A 150 -19.93 11.39 -20.98
CA LYS A 150 -20.72 11.50 -19.74
C LYS A 150 -20.43 10.36 -18.77
N GLN A 151 -20.27 9.13 -19.28
CA GLN A 151 -19.91 7.97 -18.46
C GLN A 151 -18.49 8.10 -17.89
N GLU A 152 -17.54 8.59 -18.70
CA GLU A 152 -16.16 8.84 -18.28
C GLU A 152 -16.12 9.84 -17.13
N GLU A 153 -16.75 11.01 -17.28
CA GLU A 153 -16.84 12.03 -16.24
C GLU A 153 -17.49 11.51 -14.94
N MET A 154 -18.53 10.67 -15.07
CA MET A 154 -19.20 10.06 -13.92
C MET A 154 -18.29 9.08 -13.19
N LEU A 155 -17.55 8.24 -13.91
CA LEU A 155 -16.60 7.29 -13.32
C LEU A 155 -15.43 8.00 -12.64
N VAL A 156 -14.85 9.02 -13.27
CA VAL A 156 -13.79 9.84 -12.65
C VAL A 156 -14.27 10.41 -11.31
N ARG A 157 -15.45 11.06 -11.31
CA ARG A 157 -16.04 11.61 -10.07
C ARG A 157 -16.31 10.54 -9.01
N HIS A 158 -16.77 9.36 -9.42
CA HIS A 158 -17.07 8.27 -8.49
C HIS A 158 -15.81 7.76 -7.79
N PHE A 159 -14.75 7.50 -8.55
CA PHE A 159 -13.49 6.98 -8.01
C PHE A 159 -12.74 8.03 -7.19
N ASP A 160 -12.59 9.25 -7.73
CA ASP A 160 -11.84 10.32 -7.05
C ASP A 160 -12.57 10.81 -5.79
N GLY A 161 -13.91 10.74 -5.78
CA GLY A 161 -14.73 11.05 -4.61
C GLY A 161 -14.49 10.09 -3.43
N GLN A 162 -13.92 8.91 -3.67
CA GLN A 162 -13.63 7.88 -2.66
C GLN A 162 -12.14 7.78 -2.32
N SER A 163 -11.27 8.53 -3.00
CA SER A 163 -9.82 8.30 -2.88
C SER A 163 -9.12 9.17 -1.83
N SER A 164 -9.77 10.21 -1.32
CA SER A 164 -9.14 11.13 -0.36
C SER A 164 -8.86 10.47 0.99
N ALA A 165 -7.80 10.89 1.68
CA ALA A 165 -7.48 10.47 3.04
C ALA A 165 -8.67 10.63 4.01
N PHE A 166 -9.47 11.70 3.87
CA PHE A 166 -10.68 11.89 4.69
C PHE A 166 -11.71 10.78 4.49
N TYR A 167 -11.91 10.35 3.24
CA TYR A 167 -12.81 9.25 2.93
C TYR A 167 -12.26 7.95 3.52
N THR A 168 -10.99 7.63 3.27
CA THR A 168 -10.40 6.33 3.67
C THR A 168 -10.27 6.21 5.19
N SER A 169 -9.83 7.27 5.88
CA SER A 169 -9.79 7.33 7.35
C SER A 169 -11.19 7.21 7.95
N GLY A 170 -12.20 7.85 7.33
CA GLY A 170 -13.60 7.72 7.73
C GLY A 170 -14.15 6.29 7.63
N HIS A 171 -13.49 5.42 6.87
CA HIS A 171 -13.83 4.01 6.69
C HIS A 171 -12.82 3.06 7.35
N LEU A 172 -11.97 3.54 8.26
CA LEU A 172 -10.99 2.74 9.00
C LEU A 172 -10.00 1.97 8.10
N GLN A 173 -9.71 2.49 6.91
CA GLN A 173 -8.68 1.91 6.05
C GLN A 173 -7.27 2.20 6.56
N ASP A 174 -7.15 3.14 7.50
CA ASP A 174 -5.97 3.53 8.25
C ASP A 174 -6.34 3.73 9.74
N ASP A 175 -5.34 3.73 10.62
CA ASP A 175 -5.49 3.93 12.07
C ASP A 175 -5.57 5.42 12.44
N GLY A 176 -5.62 6.29 11.42
CA GLY A 176 -5.77 7.71 11.57
C GLY A 176 -4.95 8.50 10.56
N MET A 177 -5.39 9.73 10.35
CA MET A 177 -4.65 10.75 9.63
C MET A 177 -3.75 11.53 10.59
N ILE A 178 -2.50 11.74 10.20
CA ILE A 178 -1.52 12.52 10.99
C ILE A 178 -0.99 13.71 10.21
N ASP A 179 -0.56 14.74 10.92
CA ASP A 179 0.23 15.82 10.32
C ASP A 179 1.58 15.27 9.84
N PRO A 180 2.02 15.52 8.59
CA PRO A 180 3.31 15.06 8.09
C PRO A 180 4.51 15.43 8.99
N ARG A 181 4.44 16.58 9.68
CA ARG A 181 5.48 17.05 10.62
C ARG A 181 5.62 16.13 11.84
N GLU A 182 4.56 15.41 12.19
CA GLU A 182 4.50 14.51 13.34
C GLU A 182 5.02 13.10 13.03
N THR A 183 5.24 12.76 11.76
CA THR A 183 5.64 11.42 11.31
C THR A 183 6.80 10.84 12.11
N ARG A 184 7.86 11.62 12.37
CA ARG A 184 9.03 11.13 13.12
C ARG A 184 8.70 10.80 14.57
N ARG A 185 7.88 11.63 15.23
CA ARG A 185 7.46 11.42 16.63
C ARG A 185 6.53 10.22 16.72
N THR A 186 5.54 10.15 15.82
CA THR A 186 4.62 9.01 15.72
C THR A 186 5.39 7.72 15.48
N LEU A 187 6.25 7.66 14.46
CA LEU A 187 7.06 6.48 14.17
C LEU A 187 7.92 6.05 15.37
N GLY A 188 8.58 7.00 16.05
CA GLY A 188 9.36 6.70 17.26
C GLY A 188 8.51 6.07 18.38
N PHE A 189 7.30 6.59 18.61
CA PHE A 189 6.35 6.02 19.57
C PHE A 189 5.87 4.63 19.17
N LEU A 190 5.53 4.41 17.88
CA LEU A 190 5.09 3.11 17.38
C LEU A 190 6.19 2.06 17.49
N LEU A 191 7.42 2.41 17.10
CA LEU A 191 8.59 1.52 17.24
C LEU A 191 8.83 1.12 18.69
N ALA A 192 8.65 2.03 19.64
CA ALA A 192 8.73 1.71 21.06
C ALA A 192 7.59 0.79 21.51
N THR A 193 6.37 1.08 21.06
CA THR A 193 5.17 0.30 21.39
C THR A 193 5.28 -1.14 20.93
N VAL A 194 5.66 -1.38 19.67
CA VAL A 194 5.77 -2.74 19.12
C VAL A 194 6.93 -3.54 19.72
N ASP A 195 8.04 -2.88 20.04
CA ASP A 195 9.19 -3.50 20.71
C ASP A 195 8.82 -3.92 22.15
N GLU A 196 8.14 -3.06 22.90
CA GLU A 196 7.64 -3.39 24.24
C GLU A 196 6.65 -4.56 24.20
N ALA A 197 5.66 -4.51 23.29
CA ALA A 197 4.63 -5.54 23.16
C ALA A 197 5.24 -6.93 22.91
N ARG A 198 6.27 -7.02 22.07
CA ARG A 198 6.93 -8.28 21.70
C ARG A 198 7.85 -8.84 22.78
N ARG A 199 8.42 -7.98 23.64
CA ARG A 199 9.28 -8.41 24.77
C ARG A 199 8.50 -8.70 26.04
N ARG A 200 7.22 -8.28 26.10
CA ARG A 200 6.41 -8.41 27.30
C ARG A 200 6.05 -9.88 27.55
N THR A 201 6.45 -10.38 28.72
CA THR A 201 5.96 -11.67 29.24
C THR A 201 4.64 -11.44 29.97
N VAL A 202 3.57 -12.09 29.51
CA VAL A 202 2.24 -12.02 30.14
C VAL A 202 1.93 -13.31 30.90
N ARG A 203 1.03 -13.25 31.89
CA ARG A 203 0.54 -14.43 32.61
C ARG A 203 -0.73 -14.96 31.94
N PRO A 204 -0.69 -16.11 31.24
CA PRO A 204 -1.87 -16.64 30.59
C PRO A 204 -2.87 -17.15 31.64
N ASN A 205 -4.14 -17.12 31.29
CA ASN A 205 -5.23 -17.74 32.05
C ASN A 205 -6.17 -18.39 31.03
N SER A 206 -6.53 -19.66 31.26
CA SER A 206 -7.38 -20.44 30.38
C SER A 206 -8.80 -19.89 30.20
N PHE A 207 -9.33 -19.15 31.17
CA PHE A 207 -10.76 -18.80 31.22
C PHE A 207 -11.03 -17.30 31.36
N GLY A 208 -9.98 -16.47 31.46
CA GLY A 208 -10.12 -15.09 31.90
C GLY A 208 -10.40 -14.98 33.40
N VAL A 209 -10.38 -13.76 33.93
CA VAL A 209 -10.64 -13.52 35.36
C VAL A 209 -12.14 -13.63 35.62
N ALA A 210 -12.56 -14.58 36.46
CA ALA A 210 -13.95 -14.75 36.83
C ALA A 210 -14.42 -13.58 37.74
N ARG A 211 -15.58 -13.01 37.41
CA ARG A 211 -16.28 -12.05 38.30
C ARG A 211 -17.13 -12.84 39.28
N ILE A 212 -16.78 -12.78 40.57
CA ILE A 212 -17.50 -13.40 41.68
C ILE A 212 -18.56 -12.47 42.26
#